data_AF-A0AAU9QRY8-F1
#
_entry.id   AF-A0AAU9QRY8-F1
#
_cell.length_a   1.000
_cell.length_b   1.000
_cell.length_c   1.000
_cell.angle_alpha   90.00
_cell.angle_beta   90.00
_cell.angle_gamma   90.00
#
_symmetry.space_group_name_H-M   'P 1'
#
loop_
_entity.id
_entity.type
_entity.pdbx_description
1 polymer ?
#
loop_
_entity_poly.entity_id
_entity_poly.type
_entity_poly.pdbx_seq_one_letter_code
_entity_poly.pdbx_strand_id
1 'polypeptide(L)'
;MNETGLSIEYLIASNHPVYFNKKRSSFSKEKIVAQFKYKQLSQDQQDKLDAAAFRRLLAHLNDHKEVANIDLMIMAGFCRNCFSKWYASEAELLGINLNLDDARERVYGMTYDEWKTNHQQKATPEQLAAYEASQEKKDE
;
A
#
# COMPACT_ATOMS: atom_id res chain seq x y z
N MET A 1 18.66 -55.65 27.26
CA MET A 1 19.40 -54.47 27.74
C MET A 1 18.92 -53.24 26.97
N ASN A 2 17.78 -52.74 27.45
CA ASN A 2 17.41 -51.36 27.73
C ASN A 2 17.69 -50.29 26.65
N GLU A 3 16.60 -49.97 25.97
CA GLU A 3 16.32 -48.80 25.15
C GLU A 3 16.30 -47.50 25.97
N THR A 4 16.65 -46.37 25.34
CA THR A 4 16.45 -45.02 25.89
C THR A 4 15.37 -44.30 25.09
N GLY A 5 14.23 -44.06 25.72
CA GLY A 5 13.12 -43.29 25.17
C GLY A 5 12.22 -42.71 26.26
N LEU A 6 11.96 -41.40 26.14
CA LEU A 6 10.79 -40.63 26.57
C LEU A 6 10.49 -40.40 28.08
N SER A 7 10.51 -39.11 28.47
CA SER A 7 9.33 -38.29 28.79
C SER A 7 9.41 -37.45 30.07
N ILE A 8 9.12 -36.16 29.90
CA ILE A 8 8.24 -35.30 30.70
C ILE A 8 8.31 -35.46 32.24
N GLU A 9 9.11 -34.60 32.86
CA GLU A 9 9.06 -34.18 34.26
C GLU A 9 9.28 -32.65 34.27
N TYR A 10 8.63 -31.79 35.05
CA TYR A 10 7.85 -32.03 36.26
C TYR A 10 7.00 -30.80 36.62
N LEU A 11 5.87 -31.08 37.26
CA LEU A 11 5.03 -30.21 38.07
C LEU A 11 5.84 -29.34 39.06
N ILE A 12 5.44 -28.08 39.26
CA ILE A 12 5.28 -27.53 40.61
C ILE A 12 4.01 -26.67 40.66
N ALA A 13 3.02 -27.16 41.40
CA ALA A 13 1.90 -26.39 41.93
C ALA A 13 1.94 -26.45 43.46
N SER A 14 1.31 -25.44 44.10
CA SER A 14 0.99 -25.25 45.53
C SER A 14 2.06 -24.52 46.38
N ASN A 15 1.81 -23.52 47.25
CA ASN A 15 0.66 -22.80 47.85
C ASN A 15 1.21 -21.45 48.40
N HIS A 16 0.53 -20.29 48.47
CA HIS A 16 -0.51 -19.89 49.45
C HIS A 16 -0.95 -18.40 49.22
N PRO A 17 -1.94 -17.81 49.93
CA PRO A 17 -3.03 -17.02 49.34
C PRO A 17 -2.95 -15.51 49.65
N VAL A 18 -3.39 -14.67 48.70
CA VAL A 18 -3.79 -13.29 49.03
C VAL A 18 -5.22 -13.09 48.56
N TYR A 19 -6.11 -13.02 49.55
CA TYR A 19 -7.47 -12.54 49.36
C TYR A 19 -7.41 -11.08 48.90
N PHE A 20 -7.72 -10.84 47.63
CA PHE A 20 -8.23 -9.54 47.19
C PHE A 20 -9.57 -9.75 46.49
N ASN A 21 -10.62 -9.55 47.28
CA ASN A 21 -11.97 -9.38 46.81
C ASN A 21 -12.05 -8.06 46.03
N LYS A 22 -11.93 -8.11 44.71
CA LYS A 22 -12.36 -7.03 43.83
C LYS A 22 -13.41 -7.63 42.92
N LYS A 23 -14.67 -7.26 43.14
CA LYS A 23 -15.79 -7.54 42.25
C LYS A 23 -15.32 -7.37 40.81
N ARG A 24 -15.13 -8.49 40.08
CA ARG A 24 -15.00 -8.44 38.63
C ARG A 24 -16.37 -8.01 38.14
N SER A 25 -16.58 -6.70 38.01
CA SER A 25 -17.70 -6.19 37.24
C SER A 25 -17.57 -6.83 35.87
N SER A 26 -18.62 -7.51 35.45
CA SER A 26 -18.77 -8.09 34.13
C SER A 26 -18.63 -7.00 33.07
N PHE A 27 -17.40 -6.69 32.68
CA PHE A 27 -17.15 -6.00 31.43
C PHE A 27 -17.31 -7.08 30.36
N SER A 28 -18.48 -7.10 29.72
CA SER A 28 -18.70 -7.94 28.56
C SER A 28 -17.61 -7.60 27.55
N LYS A 29 -16.87 -8.63 27.13
CA LYS A 29 -15.92 -8.58 26.00
C LYS A 29 -16.66 -8.43 24.67
N GLU A 30 -17.81 -7.78 24.66
CA GLU A 30 -18.63 -7.59 23.47
C GLU A 30 -18.14 -6.36 22.72
N LYS A 31 -17.29 -6.65 21.72
CA LYS A 31 -17.15 -5.88 20.47
C LYS A 31 -16.65 -4.44 20.60
N ILE A 32 -15.38 -4.28 20.97
CA ILE A 32 -14.58 -3.22 20.35
C ILE A 32 -14.05 -3.78 19.02
N VAL A 33 -14.96 -4.03 18.08
CA VAL A 33 -14.56 -4.16 16.67
C VAL A 33 -14.47 -2.73 16.19
N ALA A 34 -13.26 -2.28 15.82
CA ALA A 34 -13.04 -0.90 15.37
C ALA A 34 -14.15 -0.48 14.38
N GLN A 35 -14.96 0.52 14.75
CA GLN A 35 -16.04 1.00 13.91
C GLN A 35 -15.42 1.77 12.74
N PHE A 36 -15.27 1.08 11.61
CA PHE A 36 -14.77 1.67 10.37
C PHE A 36 -15.79 2.66 9.80
N LYS A 37 -15.63 3.95 10.11
CA LYS A 37 -16.57 5.02 9.74
C LYS A 37 -16.81 5.15 8.24
N TYR A 38 -15.84 4.82 7.40
CA TYR A 38 -16.01 4.85 5.94
C TYR A 38 -17.14 3.93 5.46
N LYS A 39 -17.44 2.83 6.19
CA LYS A 39 -18.52 1.90 5.86
C LYS A 39 -19.92 2.51 5.99
N GLN A 40 -20.03 3.69 6.61
CA GLN A 40 -21.29 4.42 6.78
C GLN A 40 -21.49 5.49 5.69
N LEU A 41 -20.48 5.73 4.85
CA LEU A 41 -20.56 6.71 3.76
C LEU A 41 -21.29 6.10 2.55
N SER A 42 -22.05 6.92 1.83
CA SER A 42 -22.57 6.53 0.52
C SER A 42 -21.42 6.31 -0.47
N GLN A 43 -21.68 5.57 -1.56
CA GLN A 43 -20.68 5.37 -2.61
C GLN A 43 -20.20 6.71 -3.18
N ASP A 44 -21.11 7.64 -3.49
CA ASP A 44 -20.76 9.00 -3.97
C ASP A 44 -19.86 9.77 -3.00
N GLN A 45 -20.07 9.63 -1.68
CA GLN A 45 -19.18 10.25 -0.69
C GLN A 45 -17.79 9.62 -0.70
N GLN A 46 -17.70 8.29 -0.84
CA GLN A 46 -16.43 7.58 -0.95
C GLN A 46 -15.70 7.98 -2.24
N ASP A 47 -16.36 7.98 -3.38
CA ASP A 47 -15.80 8.37 -4.68
C ASP A 47 -15.25 9.81 -4.64
N LYS A 48 -15.97 10.74 -4.01
CA LYS A 48 -15.50 12.13 -3.83
C LYS A 48 -14.24 12.22 -2.98
N LEU A 49 -14.16 11.44 -1.90
CA LEU A 49 -12.99 11.39 -1.01
C LEU A 49 -11.79 10.76 -1.72
N ASP A 50 -12.00 9.63 -2.40
CA ASP A 50 -10.96 8.90 -3.13
C ASP A 50 -10.42 9.74 -4.28
N ALA A 51 -11.30 10.39 -5.05
CA ALA A 51 -10.88 11.31 -6.11
C ALA A 51 -10.10 12.52 -5.55
N ALA A 52 -10.49 13.06 -4.38
CA ALA A 52 -9.77 14.15 -3.74
C ALA A 52 -8.39 13.71 -3.22
N ALA A 53 -8.30 12.53 -2.63
CA ALA A 53 -7.05 11.95 -2.18
C ALA A 53 -6.11 11.67 -3.36
N PHE A 54 -6.63 11.11 -4.46
CA PHE A 54 -5.86 10.86 -5.66
C PHE A 54 -5.35 12.16 -6.29
N ARG A 55 -6.18 13.20 -6.39
CA ARG A 55 -5.74 14.54 -6.83
C ARG A 55 -4.60 15.09 -5.96
N ARG A 56 -4.67 14.90 -4.64
CA ARG A 56 -3.60 15.31 -3.72
C ARG A 56 -2.32 14.49 -3.93
N LEU A 57 -2.42 13.19 -4.18
CA LEU A 57 -1.27 12.36 -4.52
C LEU A 57 -0.59 12.84 -5.80
N LEU A 58 -1.36 13.13 -6.86
CA LEU A 58 -0.81 13.65 -8.11
C LEU A 58 -0.11 15.00 -7.90
N ALA A 59 -0.71 15.90 -7.13
CA ALA A 59 -0.08 17.17 -6.77
C ALA A 59 1.24 16.94 -6.01
N HIS A 60 1.25 16.05 -5.02
CA HIS A 60 2.47 15.70 -4.29
C HIS A 60 3.57 15.14 -5.20
N LEU A 61 3.24 14.19 -6.09
CA LEU A 61 4.20 13.65 -7.06
C LEU A 61 4.69 14.69 -8.07
N ASN A 62 3.89 15.71 -8.38
CA ASN A 62 4.27 16.83 -9.22
C ASN A 62 5.16 17.84 -8.49
N ASP A 63 4.97 18.04 -7.19
CA ASP A 63 5.85 18.90 -6.38
C ASP A 63 7.22 18.23 -6.13
N HIS A 64 7.25 16.89 -6.17
CA HIS A 64 8.44 16.05 -5.97
C HIS A 64 8.96 15.44 -7.29
N LYS A 65 9.33 16.29 -8.25
CA LYS A 65 9.82 15.84 -9.57
C LYS A 65 11.18 15.13 -9.52
N GLU A 66 11.96 15.36 -8.48
CA GLU A 66 13.23 14.68 -8.19
C GLU A 66 13.05 13.19 -7.92
N VAL A 67 11.85 12.75 -7.51
CA VAL A 67 11.56 11.33 -7.29
C VAL A 67 11.39 10.64 -8.64
N ALA A 68 12.40 9.91 -9.07
CA ALA A 68 12.39 9.22 -10.35
C ALA A 68 11.39 8.04 -10.36
N ASN A 69 10.81 7.76 -11.52
CA ASN A 69 9.88 6.65 -11.67
C ASN A 69 10.56 5.29 -11.40
N ILE A 70 11.86 5.13 -11.71
CA ILE A 70 12.58 3.88 -11.46
C ILE A 70 12.72 3.59 -9.96
N ASP A 71 12.96 4.62 -9.14
CA ASP A 71 13.05 4.46 -7.69
C ASP A 71 11.70 4.06 -7.09
N LEU A 72 10.61 4.67 -7.57
CA LEU A 72 9.25 4.26 -7.19
C LEU A 72 8.96 2.81 -7.58
N MET A 73 9.37 2.40 -8.79
CA MET A 73 9.19 1.02 -9.23
C MET A 73 9.97 0.02 -8.37
N ILE A 74 11.23 0.32 -8.02
CA ILE A 74 12.07 -0.55 -7.17
C ILE A 74 11.46 -0.67 -5.77
N MET A 75 11.03 0.44 -5.18
CA MET A 75 10.59 0.48 -3.78
C MET A 75 9.14 0.04 -3.57
N ALA A 76 8.24 0.45 -4.46
CA ALA A 76 6.80 0.33 -4.27
C ALA A 76 6.10 -0.50 -5.35
N GLY A 77 6.81 -0.85 -6.44
CA GLY A 77 6.25 -1.64 -7.52
C GLY A 77 5.28 -0.89 -8.44
N PHE A 78 5.13 0.43 -8.29
CA PHE A 78 4.35 1.31 -9.18
C PHE A 78 5.07 2.66 -9.36
N CYS A 79 4.68 3.42 -10.39
CA CYS A 79 5.18 4.78 -10.61
C CYS A 79 4.11 5.65 -11.30
N ARG A 80 4.46 6.87 -11.71
CA ARG A 80 3.55 7.80 -12.44
C ARG A 80 2.95 7.16 -13.69
N ASN A 81 3.74 6.41 -14.45
CA ASN A 81 3.25 5.72 -15.64
C ASN A 81 2.20 4.63 -15.34
N CYS A 82 2.23 4.03 -14.14
CA CYS A 82 1.19 3.08 -13.72
C CYS A 82 -0.14 3.81 -13.54
N PHE A 83 -0.13 4.98 -12.88
CA PHE A 83 -1.34 5.80 -12.75
C PHE A 83 -1.90 6.24 -14.10
N SER A 84 -1.06 6.60 -15.08
CA SER A 84 -1.54 6.94 -16.43
C SER A 84 -2.20 5.74 -17.11
N LYS A 85 -1.62 4.55 -16.98
CA LYS A 85 -2.21 3.32 -17.53
C LYS A 85 -3.56 3.01 -16.86
N TRP A 86 -3.63 3.04 -15.54
CA TRP A 86 -4.88 2.78 -14.82
C TRP A 86 -5.96 3.79 -15.19
N TYR A 87 -5.61 5.07 -15.28
CA TYR A 87 -6.56 6.12 -15.67
C TYR A 87 -7.11 5.91 -17.08
N ALA A 88 -6.26 5.57 -18.05
CA ALA A 88 -6.69 5.24 -19.41
C ALA A 88 -7.56 3.97 -19.45
N SER A 89 -7.19 2.92 -18.70
CA SER A 89 -7.97 1.68 -18.63
C SER A 89 -9.35 1.88 -18.01
N GLU A 90 -9.48 2.67 -16.95
CA GLU A 90 -10.79 2.99 -16.37
C GLU A 90 -11.65 3.81 -17.34
N ALA A 91 -11.05 4.72 -18.11
CA ALA A 91 -11.76 5.44 -19.15
C ALA A 91 -12.26 4.51 -20.27
N GLU A 92 -11.44 3.55 -20.69
CA GLU A 92 -11.81 2.52 -21.67
C GLU A 92 -12.98 1.67 -21.18
N LEU A 93 -12.97 1.23 -19.91
CA LEU A 93 -14.06 0.48 -19.30
C LEU A 93 -15.38 1.27 -19.27
N LEU A 94 -15.30 2.60 -19.17
CA LEU A 94 -16.45 3.51 -19.21
C LEU A 94 -16.85 3.91 -20.64
N GLY A 95 -16.14 3.44 -21.67
CA GLY A 95 -16.38 3.81 -23.07
C GLY A 95 -16.02 5.27 -23.39
N ILE A 96 -15.15 5.88 -22.58
CA ILE A 96 -14.67 7.26 -22.76
C ILE A 96 -13.44 7.22 -23.66
N ASN A 97 -13.46 7.97 -24.76
CA ASN A 97 -12.30 8.11 -25.63
C ASN A 97 -11.23 8.98 -24.97
N LEU A 98 -10.29 8.33 -24.28
CA LEU A 98 -9.15 8.95 -23.61
C LEU A 98 -7.93 8.07 -23.83
N ASN A 99 -6.93 8.60 -24.54
CA ASN A 99 -5.75 7.83 -24.88
C ASN A 99 -4.69 7.90 -23.76
N LEU A 100 -3.61 7.12 -23.89
CA LEU A 100 -2.55 7.07 -22.88
C LEU A 100 -1.81 8.41 -22.71
N ASP A 101 -1.71 9.23 -23.76
CA ASP A 101 -1.04 10.52 -23.70
C ASP A 101 -1.91 11.54 -22.94
N ASP A 102 -3.22 11.56 -23.16
CA ASP A 102 -4.17 12.34 -22.35
C ASP A 102 -4.04 11.97 -20.85
N ALA A 103 -3.92 10.67 -20.55
CA ALA A 103 -3.74 10.19 -19.19
C ALA A 103 -2.38 10.56 -18.60
N ARG A 104 -1.32 10.61 -19.42
CA ARG A 104 0.00 11.10 -18.99
C ARG A 104 -0.07 12.59 -18.66
N GLU A 105 -0.64 13.41 -19.53
CA GLU A 105 -0.79 14.84 -19.27
C GLU A 105 -1.56 15.08 -17.96
N ARG A 106 -2.63 14.32 -17.75
CA ARG A 106 -3.41 14.39 -16.52
C ARG A 106 -2.60 14.05 -15.26
N VAL A 107 -1.70 13.07 -15.33
CA VAL A 107 -0.89 12.58 -14.20
C VAL A 107 0.35 13.44 -13.97
N TYR A 108 1.03 13.87 -15.03
CA TYR A 108 2.26 14.65 -14.97
C TYR A 108 2.02 16.15 -14.83
N GLY A 109 0.82 16.64 -15.18
CA GLY A 109 0.47 18.07 -15.14
C GLY A 109 1.11 18.91 -16.25
N MET A 110 1.74 18.26 -17.23
CA MET A 110 2.37 18.84 -18.42
C MET A 110 2.46 17.78 -19.51
N THR A 111 2.85 18.17 -20.72
CA THR A 111 3.05 17.19 -21.80
C THR A 111 4.15 16.20 -21.42
N TYR A 112 4.02 14.95 -21.87
CA TYR A 112 5.03 13.93 -21.56
C TYR A 112 6.40 14.29 -22.14
N ASP A 113 6.43 14.95 -23.30
CA ASP A 113 7.66 15.41 -23.95
C ASP A 113 8.34 16.53 -23.15
N GLU A 114 7.58 17.49 -22.61
CA GLU A 114 8.12 18.50 -21.68
C GLU A 114 8.70 17.85 -20.43
N TRP A 115 8.01 16.86 -19.86
CA TRP A 115 8.51 16.17 -18.67
C TRP A 115 9.80 15.41 -18.95
N LYS A 116 9.85 14.68 -20.07
CA LYS A 116 11.04 13.93 -20.50
C LYS A 116 12.23 14.84 -20.74
N THR A 117 11.99 16.03 -21.28
CA THR A 117 13.03 17.02 -21.57
C THR A 117 13.56 17.68 -20.30
N ASN A 118 12.66 18.07 -19.39
CA ASN A 118 13.00 18.95 -18.26
C ASN A 118 13.31 18.20 -16.96
N HIS A 119 12.86 16.95 -16.83
CA HIS A 119 12.84 16.26 -15.53
C HIS A 119 13.33 14.80 -15.58
N GLN A 120 13.31 14.13 -16.73
CA GLN A 120 13.73 12.73 -16.81
C GLN A 120 15.24 12.57 -16.81
N GLN A 121 15.80 12.08 -15.71
CA GLN A 121 17.19 11.64 -15.65
C GLN A 121 17.34 10.23 -16.22
N LYS A 122 18.51 9.95 -16.81
CA LYS A 122 18.87 8.59 -17.19
C LYS A 122 19.09 7.76 -15.92
N ALA A 123 18.49 6.57 -15.89
CA ALA A 123 18.73 5.61 -14.81
C ALA A 123 20.21 5.24 -14.75
N THR A 124 20.75 5.13 -13.54
CA THR A 124 22.11 4.62 -13.34
C THR A 124 22.15 3.09 -13.54
N PRO A 125 23.32 2.50 -13.83
CA PRO A 125 23.46 1.05 -13.90
C PRO A 125 22.97 0.34 -12.63
N GLU A 126 23.18 0.94 -11.47
CA GLU A 126 22.75 0.40 -10.18
C GLU A 126 21.23 0.40 -10.05
N GLN A 127 20.56 1.47 -10.50
CA GLN A 127 19.09 1.52 -10.50
C GLN A 127 18.50 0.50 -11.47
N LEU A 128 19.11 0.29 -12.64
CA LEU A 128 18.67 -0.73 -13.60
C LEU A 128 18.79 -2.14 -13.00
N ALA A 129 19.94 -2.47 -12.43
CA ALA A 129 20.16 -3.77 -11.78
C ALA A 129 19.20 -3.99 -10.59
N ALA A 130 18.97 -2.96 -9.77
CA ALA A 130 18.00 -3.03 -8.67
C ALA A 130 16.56 -3.21 -9.18
N TYR A 131 16.21 -2.58 -10.30
CA TYR A 131 14.91 -2.76 -10.92
C TYR A 131 14.73 -4.18 -11.44
N GLU A 132 15.70 -4.74 -12.16
CA GLU A 132 15.69 -6.13 -12.63
C GLU A 132 15.51 -7.12 -11.47
N ALA A 133 16.31 -6.99 -10.41
CA ALA A 133 16.20 -7.82 -9.21
C ALA A 133 14.84 -7.67 -8.50
N SER A 134 14.20 -6.50 -8.57
CA SER A 134 12.85 -6.29 -8.01
C SER A 134 11.76 -6.97 -8.83
N GLN A 135 11.96 -7.20 -10.13
CA GLN A 135 11.01 -7.91 -10.98
C GLN A 135 11.09 -9.43 -10.76
N GLU A 136 12.29 -9.99 -10.66
CA GLU A 136 12.48 -11.44 -10.43
C GLU A 136 11.81 -11.92 -9.14
N LYS A 137 11.82 -11.10 -8.08
CA LYS A 137 11.15 -11.43 -6.80
C LYS A 137 9.63 -11.39 -6.84
N LYS A 138 9.02 -10.77 -7.85
CA LYS A 138 7.55 -10.74 -7.99
C LYS A 138 7.00 -12.02 -8.59
N ASP A 139 7.84 -12.80 -9.27
CA ASP A 139 7.45 -14.00 -10.00
C ASP A 139 7.67 -15.30 -9.18
N GLU A 140 8.17 -15.17 -7.93
CA GLU A 140 8.27 -16.22 -6.91
C GLU A 140 7.08 -16.20 -5.92
#